data_AF-A0A314YVV3-F1
#
_entry.id   AF-A0A314YVV3-F1
#
_cell.length_a   1.000
_cell.length_b   1.000
_cell.length_c   1.000
_cell.angle_alpha   90.00
_cell.angle_beta   90.00
_cell.angle_gamma   90.00
#
_symmetry.space_group_name_H-M   'P 1'
#
loop_
_entity.id
_entity.type
_entity.pdbx_description
1 polymer ?
#
loop_
_entity_poly.entity_id
_entity_poly.type
_entity_poly.pdbx_seq_one_letter_code
_entity_poly.pdbx_strand_id
1 'polypeptide(L)'
;MDELHKLDTEALLKHRMMKFRNIGGFQEGIPIDPKKKKNMKKKDEPINVKTPVLDLEGEVENVKQQILKAKESSNEPPMLPLTETIEKLRKEVDTEFSEAVKALGLKDRFATLREEFSKVNAQNQLLHPALKEKLEKLREEFNQGLSSAPNYEDLKYKLDMLKELSKAYDLAEKNKKAAKLKQEVNKKFSEIMDREDIKEKVEALKAEVENSGVSNFNDLDDNLKGKIVELRKDLEFEFIDVLKSLGLDVELKSKPVEQTLPSEVKTKIEELNEEINDRIENVINSSDLKDKIELLKLEVAKAGKTPDLAAKNRIVALEQQIRQSIAAAVESSNLKEKHEKLKAELSKSVESSGGLDGSLKTENPNEDSFSFDEARVVGANRTFG
;
A
#
# COMPACT_ATOMS: atom_id res chain seq x y z
N MET A 1 9.83 55.74 -37.18
CA MET A 1 11.01 56.08 -36.35
C MET A 1 11.88 57.15 -37.01
N ASP A 2 11.77 57.33 -38.33
CA ASP A 2 12.59 58.25 -39.13
C ASP A 2 12.42 59.74 -38.79
N GLU A 3 11.31 60.13 -38.17
CA GLU A 3 11.06 61.51 -37.73
C GLU A 3 11.89 61.92 -36.49
N LEU A 4 12.25 60.96 -35.63
CA LEU A 4 13.08 61.23 -34.44
C LEU A 4 14.57 61.39 -34.80
N HIS A 5 15.03 60.76 -35.87
CA HIS A 5 16.43 60.86 -36.32
C HIS A 5 16.75 62.19 -37.03
N LYS A 6 15.73 63.00 -37.33
CA LYS A 6 15.89 64.32 -37.98
C LYS A 6 15.95 65.49 -36.99
N LEU A 7 15.79 65.23 -35.69
CA LEU A 7 15.78 66.26 -34.65
C LEU A 7 17.08 66.22 -33.86
N ASP A 8 17.66 67.39 -33.61
CA ASP A 8 18.82 67.52 -32.74
C ASP A 8 18.43 67.27 -31.27
N THR A 9 19.39 66.80 -30.48
CA THR A 9 19.25 66.45 -29.06
C THR A 9 18.65 67.58 -28.22
N GLU A 10 19.05 68.83 -28.45
CA GLU A 10 18.47 69.99 -27.78
C GLU A 10 17.01 70.25 -28.18
N ALA A 11 16.68 70.07 -29.47
CA ALA A 11 15.30 70.22 -29.95
C ALA A 11 14.38 69.14 -29.35
N LEU A 12 14.90 67.92 -29.21
CA LEU A 12 14.19 66.80 -28.59
C LEU A 12 13.94 67.03 -27.10
N LEU A 13 14.93 67.56 -26.37
CA LEU A 13 14.78 67.96 -24.97
C LEU A 13 13.76 69.09 -24.81
N LYS A 14 13.76 70.08 -25.70
CA LYS A 14 12.78 71.18 -25.68
C LYS A 14 11.36 70.67 -25.91
N HIS A 15 11.17 69.75 -26.86
CA HIS A 15 9.89 69.08 -27.10
C HIS A 15 9.44 68.27 -25.89
N ARG A 16 10.36 67.54 -25.24
CA ARG A 16 10.10 66.80 -24.01
C ARG A 16 9.61 67.74 -22.90
N MET A 17 10.34 68.84 -22.65
CA MET A 17 9.97 69.82 -21.62
C MET A 17 8.60 70.46 -21.89
N MET A 18 8.29 70.84 -23.14
CA MET A 18 6.99 71.41 -23.49
C MET A 18 5.84 70.41 -23.34
N LYS A 19 6.06 69.13 -23.68
CA LYS A 19 5.06 68.08 -23.52
C LYS A 19 4.68 67.87 -22.05
N PHE A 20 5.66 67.86 -21.15
CA PHE A 20 5.42 67.68 -19.72
C PHE A 20 4.94 68.96 -19.02
N ARG A 21 5.20 70.15 -19.57
CA ARG A 21 4.63 71.41 -19.06
C ARG A 21 3.11 71.53 -19.28
N ASN A 22 2.58 70.93 -20.35
CA ASN A 22 1.14 70.88 -20.62
C ASN A 22 0.41 69.77 -19.84
N ILE A 23 1.14 68.82 -19.28
CA ILE A 23 0.62 67.75 -18.40
C ILE A 23 0.94 68.18 -16.97
N GLY A 24 0.21 69.19 -16.48
CA GLY A 24 0.49 69.84 -15.20
C GLY A 24 0.78 68.84 -14.07
N GLY A 25 1.91 69.04 -13.38
CA GLY A 25 2.21 68.39 -12.11
C GLY A 25 3.43 67.46 -12.05
N PHE A 26 4.26 67.37 -13.09
CA PHE A 26 5.50 66.58 -13.02
C PHE A 26 6.74 67.49 -13.02
N GLN A 27 7.54 67.39 -11.95
CA GLN A 27 8.81 68.09 -11.80
C GLN A 27 9.93 67.04 -11.93
N GLU A 28 10.73 67.11 -13.00
CA GLU A 28 11.80 66.15 -13.25
C GLU A 28 12.84 66.20 -12.12
N GLY A 29 13.20 65.03 -11.57
CA GLY A 29 14.22 64.87 -10.53
C GLY A 29 13.69 64.69 -9.11
N ILE A 30 12.38 64.86 -8.87
CA ILE A 30 11.77 64.60 -7.56
C ILE A 30 11.04 63.25 -7.62
N PRO A 31 11.41 62.26 -6.79
CA PRO A 31 10.65 61.01 -6.68
C PRO A 31 9.23 61.30 -6.20
N ILE A 32 8.23 61.05 -7.05
CA ILE A 32 6.81 61.17 -6.70
C ILE A 32 6.27 59.78 -6.44
N ASP A 33 5.72 59.56 -5.25
CA ASP A 33 5.11 58.29 -4.90
C ASP A 33 3.87 57.99 -5.76
N PRO A 34 3.75 56.76 -6.30
CA PRO A 34 2.65 56.42 -7.19
C PRO A 34 1.30 56.37 -6.44
N LYS A 35 0.37 57.27 -6.79
CA LYS A 35 -1.03 57.19 -6.37
C LYS A 35 -1.75 56.02 -7.04
N LYS A 36 -2.07 54.97 -6.28
CA LYS A 36 -2.92 53.85 -6.74
C LYS A 36 -4.33 54.33 -7.08
N LYS A 37 -4.73 54.24 -8.35
CA LYS A 37 -6.13 54.37 -8.79
C LYS A 37 -6.83 53.01 -8.69
N LYS A 38 -8.13 53.01 -8.32
CA LYS A 38 -8.93 51.79 -8.08
C LYS A 38 -9.05 50.82 -9.30
N ASN A 39 -8.72 51.25 -10.52
CA ASN A 39 -8.87 50.48 -11.76
C ASN A 39 -7.56 50.28 -12.54
N MET A 40 -6.43 50.02 -11.87
CA MET A 40 -5.21 49.60 -12.60
C MET A 40 -5.23 48.10 -12.88
N LYS A 41 -4.82 47.71 -14.10
CA LYS A 41 -4.53 46.30 -14.43
C LYS A 41 -3.45 45.76 -13.48
N LYS A 42 -3.62 44.54 -12.99
CA LYS A 42 -2.60 43.85 -12.18
C LYS A 42 -1.36 43.59 -13.05
N LYS A 43 -0.17 43.66 -12.45
CA LYS A 43 1.08 43.26 -13.11
C LYS A 43 1.05 41.75 -13.42
N ASP A 44 1.47 41.37 -14.62
CA ASP A 44 1.63 39.97 -15.09
C ASP A 44 2.98 39.34 -14.68
N GLU A 45 3.59 39.81 -13.59
CA GLU A 45 4.73 39.12 -12.98
C GLU A 45 4.22 38.32 -11.79
N PRO A 46 4.67 37.07 -11.57
CA PRO A 46 4.26 36.30 -10.40
C PRO A 46 4.84 36.98 -9.17
N ILE A 47 4.02 37.84 -8.55
CA ILE A 47 4.24 38.27 -7.19
C ILE A 47 4.19 36.97 -6.38
N ASN A 48 5.35 36.55 -5.88
CA ASN A 48 5.44 35.56 -4.83
C ASN A 48 4.78 36.19 -3.59
N VAL A 49 3.45 36.18 -3.58
CA VAL A 49 2.65 36.56 -2.43
C VAL A 49 3.02 35.53 -1.39
N LYS A 50 3.94 35.90 -0.49
CA LYS A 50 4.06 35.23 0.80
C LYS A 50 2.65 35.29 1.40
N THR A 51 1.90 34.21 1.27
CA THR A 51 0.73 33.98 2.12
C THR A 51 1.20 34.22 3.54
N PRO A 52 0.51 35.06 4.33
CA PRO A 52 0.94 35.30 5.70
C PRO A 52 0.97 33.95 6.41
N VAL A 53 2.13 33.61 6.99
CA VAL A 53 2.42 32.32 7.64
C VAL A 53 1.32 31.93 8.66
N LEU A 54 0.69 32.92 9.28
CA LEU A 54 -0.44 32.78 10.21
C LEU A 54 -1.70 32.15 9.60
N ASP A 55 -1.98 32.38 8.32
CA ASP A 55 -3.16 31.80 7.66
C ASP A 55 -2.96 30.29 7.40
N LEU A 56 -1.72 29.86 7.13
CA LEU A 56 -1.42 28.47 6.78
C LEU A 56 -1.34 27.55 8.00
N GLU A 57 -0.77 28.01 9.12
CA GLU A 57 -0.83 27.27 10.39
C GLU A 57 -2.28 27.04 10.84
N GLY A 58 -3.14 28.06 10.70
CA GLY A 58 -4.57 27.96 10.99
C GLY A 58 -5.31 26.99 10.06
N GLU A 59 -4.99 26.99 8.75
CA GLU A 59 -5.53 26.02 7.79
C GLU A 59 -5.11 24.59 8.11
N VAL A 60 -3.84 24.37 8.47
CA VAL A 60 -3.30 23.06 8.86
C VAL A 60 -3.99 22.53 10.12
N GLU A 61 -4.17 23.37 11.14
CA GLU A 61 -4.84 22.98 12.38
C GLU A 61 -6.32 22.66 12.14
N ASN A 62 -7.00 23.41 11.27
CA ASN A 62 -8.38 23.11 10.89
C ASN A 62 -8.48 21.75 10.17
N VAL A 63 -7.59 21.46 9.22
CA VAL A 63 -7.54 20.15 8.56
C VAL A 63 -7.22 19.04 9.56
N LYS A 64 -6.32 19.27 10.51
CA LYS A 64 -6.01 18.32 11.59
C LYS A 64 -7.25 18.02 12.44
N GLN A 65 -8.02 19.04 12.82
CA GLN A 65 -9.29 18.86 13.53
C GLN A 65 -10.33 18.11 12.69
N GLN A 66 -10.42 18.39 11.39
CA GLN A 66 -11.31 17.66 10.49
C GLN A 66 -10.92 16.18 10.39
N ILE A 67 -9.62 15.86 10.33
CA ILE A 67 -9.12 14.48 10.35
C ILE A 67 -9.48 13.79 11.68
N LEU A 68 -9.31 14.47 12.83
CA LEU A 68 -9.69 13.92 14.14
C LEU A 68 -11.19 13.64 14.22
N LYS A 69 -12.03 14.58 13.79
CA LYS A 69 -13.48 14.40 13.75
C LYS A 69 -13.88 13.26 12.79
N ALA A 70 -13.23 13.14 11.64
CA ALA A 70 -13.47 12.05 10.69
C ALA A 70 -13.11 10.69 11.30
N LYS A 71 -12.01 10.62 12.07
CA LYS A 71 -11.60 9.43 12.80
C LYS A 71 -12.61 9.03 13.89
N GLU A 72 -13.18 9.99 14.60
CA GLU A 72 -14.20 9.76 15.64
C GLU A 72 -15.57 9.37 15.06
N SER A 73 -15.93 9.93 13.90
CA SER A 73 -17.24 9.72 13.26
C SER A 73 -17.26 8.64 12.18
N SER A 74 -16.14 7.95 11.94
CA SER A 74 -15.97 6.99 10.82
C SER A 74 -16.36 7.55 9.44
N ASN A 75 -16.34 8.88 9.28
CA ASN A 75 -16.64 9.55 8.01
C ASN A 75 -15.36 9.67 7.15
N GLU A 76 -15.53 9.77 5.82
CA GLU A 76 -14.39 9.94 4.90
C GLU A 76 -13.68 11.27 5.20
N PRO A 77 -12.35 11.28 5.43
CA PRO A 77 -11.61 12.52 5.62
C PRO A 77 -11.73 13.41 4.38
N PRO A 78 -11.78 14.75 4.54
CA PRO A 78 -11.84 15.66 3.41
C PRO A 78 -10.51 15.65 2.65
N MET A 79 -10.43 14.77 1.64
CA MET A 79 -9.21 14.51 0.85
C MET A 79 -8.73 15.74 0.07
N LEU A 80 -9.65 16.53 -0.49
CA LEU A 80 -9.31 17.71 -1.29
C LEU A 80 -8.62 18.81 -0.44
N PRO A 81 -9.21 19.26 0.70
CA PRO A 81 -8.53 20.18 1.62
C PRO A 81 -7.19 19.66 2.14
N LEU A 82 -7.07 18.34 2.37
CA LEU A 82 -5.81 17.73 2.83
C LEU A 82 -4.72 17.81 1.76
N THR A 83 -5.03 17.49 0.50
CA THR A 83 -4.05 17.59 -0.58
C THR A 83 -3.60 19.03 -0.80
N GLU A 84 -4.54 19.98 -0.82
CA GLU A 84 -4.23 21.41 -1.00
C GLU A 84 -3.33 21.93 0.13
N THR A 85 -3.63 21.62 1.40
CA THR A 85 -2.83 22.06 2.54
C THR A 85 -1.43 21.42 2.55
N ILE A 86 -1.29 20.14 2.17
CA ILE A 86 0.01 19.49 1.99
C ILE A 86 0.85 20.20 0.91
N GLU A 87 0.25 20.56 -0.22
CA GLU A 87 0.95 21.27 -1.29
C GLU A 87 1.40 22.68 -0.87
N LYS A 88 0.54 23.42 -0.16
CA LYS A 88 0.91 24.74 0.38
C LYS A 88 2.06 24.62 1.37
N LEU A 89 1.99 23.65 2.30
CA LEU A 89 3.03 23.42 3.30
C LEU A 89 4.36 22.98 2.67
N ARG A 90 4.33 22.18 1.59
CA ARG A 90 5.55 21.84 0.82
C ARG A 90 6.24 23.09 0.25
N LYS A 91 5.47 24.02 -0.33
CA LYS A 91 6.03 25.28 -0.86
C LYS A 91 6.68 26.13 0.22
N GLU A 92 6.10 26.14 1.43
CA GLU A 92 6.70 26.83 2.56
C GLU A 92 7.99 26.15 3.01
N VAL A 93 7.99 24.82 3.17
CA VAL A 93 9.19 24.04 3.51
C VAL A 93 10.30 24.29 2.50
N ASP A 94 10.01 24.32 1.20
CA ASP A 94 10.99 24.62 0.16
C ASP A 94 11.57 26.05 0.28
N THR A 95 10.73 27.00 0.70
CA THR A 95 11.13 28.40 0.93
C THR A 95 12.04 28.48 2.15
N GLU A 96 11.66 27.88 3.27
CA GLU A 96 12.47 27.82 4.50
C GLU A 96 13.79 27.09 4.25
N PHE A 97 13.76 25.97 3.52
CA PHE A 97 14.97 25.24 3.13
C PHE A 97 15.91 26.14 2.32
N SER A 98 15.36 26.90 1.37
CA SER A 98 16.14 27.86 0.58
C SER A 98 16.71 29.00 1.42
N GLU A 99 16.01 29.45 2.46
CA GLU A 99 16.50 30.45 3.42
C GLU A 99 17.61 29.87 4.31
N ALA A 100 17.49 28.61 4.76
CA ALA A 100 18.52 27.91 5.51
C ALA A 100 19.80 27.72 4.66
N VAL A 101 19.66 27.30 3.40
CA VAL A 101 20.79 27.18 2.46
C VAL A 101 21.52 28.52 2.25
N LYS A 102 20.78 29.63 2.20
CA LYS A 102 21.36 30.99 2.09
C LYS A 102 22.08 31.38 3.37
N ALA A 103 21.47 31.15 4.52
CA ALA A 103 22.05 31.50 5.83
C ALA A 103 23.37 30.76 6.09
N LEU A 104 23.48 29.52 5.62
CA LEU A 104 24.70 28.72 5.71
C LEU A 104 25.75 29.06 4.63
N GLY A 105 25.48 30.02 3.74
CA GLY A 105 26.41 30.38 2.66
C GLY A 105 26.60 29.30 1.59
N LEU A 106 25.72 28.30 1.55
CA LEU A 106 25.84 27.14 0.63
C LEU A 106 25.15 27.37 -0.72
N LYS A 107 24.46 28.50 -0.89
CA LYS A 107 23.67 28.83 -2.10
C LYS A 107 24.46 28.63 -3.40
N ASP A 108 25.67 29.17 -3.48
CA ASP A 108 26.48 29.11 -4.70
C ASP A 108 26.98 27.68 -4.97
N ARG A 109 27.32 26.91 -3.91
CA ARG A 109 27.70 25.50 -4.04
C ARG A 109 26.56 24.63 -4.56
N PHE A 110 25.34 24.84 -4.05
CA PHE A 110 24.14 24.17 -4.56
C PHE A 110 23.84 24.54 -6.02
N ALA A 111 24.05 25.81 -6.41
CA ALA A 111 23.86 26.25 -7.79
C ALA A 111 24.86 25.60 -8.75
N THR A 112 26.15 25.61 -8.41
CA THR A 112 27.21 24.97 -9.20
C THR A 112 26.96 23.46 -9.33
N LEU A 113 26.59 22.80 -8.23
CA LEU A 113 26.28 21.37 -8.25
C LEU A 113 25.08 21.08 -9.16
N ARG A 114 24.00 21.86 -9.07
CA ARG A 114 22.82 21.72 -9.95
C ARG A 114 23.18 21.90 -11.42
N GLU A 115 24.08 22.82 -11.75
CA GLU A 115 24.58 23.02 -13.11
C GLU A 115 25.42 21.82 -13.60
N GLU A 116 26.33 21.31 -12.76
CA GLU A 116 27.11 20.09 -13.05
C GLU A 116 26.18 18.88 -13.30
N PHE A 117 25.14 18.69 -12.48
CA PHE A 117 24.14 17.63 -12.68
C PHE A 117 23.34 17.81 -13.98
N SER A 118 22.98 19.04 -14.32
CA SER A 118 22.24 19.33 -15.56
C SER A 118 23.07 19.00 -16.80
N LYS A 119 24.39 19.25 -16.76
CA LYS A 119 25.34 18.87 -17.81
C LYS A 119 25.53 17.35 -17.90
N VAL A 120 25.54 16.61 -16.80
CA VAL A 120 25.64 15.14 -16.89
C VAL A 120 24.37 14.52 -17.48
N ASN A 121 23.20 15.02 -17.07
CA ASN A 121 21.91 14.56 -17.57
C ASN A 121 21.70 14.87 -19.06
N ALA A 122 22.05 16.08 -19.53
CA ALA A 122 21.90 16.44 -20.94
C ALA A 122 22.81 15.59 -21.86
N GLN A 123 23.90 15.05 -21.32
CA GLN A 123 24.85 14.21 -22.04
C GLN A 123 24.51 12.71 -21.93
N ASN A 124 23.45 12.34 -21.19
CA ASN A 124 23.08 10.95 -20.88
C ASN A 124 24.26 10.11 -20.35
N GLN A 125 25.21 10.73 -19.66
CA GLN A 125 26.38 10.05 -19.09
C GLN A 125 26.06 9.51 -17.70
N LEU A 126 26.73 8.42 -17.31
CA LEU A 126 26.64 7.89 -15.95
C LEU A 126 27.17 8.93 -14.95
N LEU A 127 26.51 9.04 -13.80
CA LEU A 127 26.94 9.91 -12.71
C LEU A 127 28.37 9.57 -12.30
N HIS A 128 29.29 10.49 -12.58
CA HIS A 128 30.70 10.32 -12.24
C HIS A 128 30.84 10.16 -10.72
N PRO A 129 31.61 9.19 -10.20
CA PRO A 129 31.78 8.97 -8.76
C PRO A 129 32.18 10.24 -7.99
N ALA A 130 33.02 11.10 -8.58
CA ALA A 130 33.39 12.38 -7.98
C ALA A 130 32.21 13.37 -7.80
N LEU A 131 31.21 13.35 -8.70
CA LEU A 131 30.01 14.19 -8.55
C LEU A 131 29.11 13.68 -7.42
N LYS A 132 29.02 12.35 -7.27
CA LYS A 132 28.33 11.71 -6.15
C LYS A 132 28.99 12.04 -4.81
N GLU A 133 30.31 12.01 -4.75
CA GLU A 133 31.07 12.40 -3.56
C GLU A 133 30.87 13.89 -3.19
N LYS A 134 30.88 14.79 -4.19
CA LYS A 134 30.55 16.22 -3.97
C LYS A 134 29.13 16.40 -3.42
N LEU A 135 28.16 15.63 -3.93
CA LEU A 135 26.77 15.68 -3.45
C LEU A 135 26.68 15.23 -1.99
N GLU A 136 27.30 14.09 -1.63
CA GLU A 136 27.26 13.59 -0.26
C GLU A 136 27.95 14.56 0.70
N LYS A 137 29.11 15.09 0.32
CA LYS A 137 29.82 16.11 1.11
C LYS A 137 28.98 17.36 1.35
N LEU A 138 28.31 17.87 0.32
CA LEU A 138 27.44 19.05 0.45
C LEU A 138 26.21 18.75 1.32
N ARG A 139 25.66 17.53 1.23
CA ARG A 139 24.56 17.06 2.08
C ARG A 139 24.98 16.96 3.55
N GLU A 140 26.13 16.39 3.83
CA GLU A 140 26.69 16.30 5.19
C GLU A 140 26.95 17.69 5.78
N GLU A 141 27.60 18.58 5.01
CA GLU A 141 27.85 19.96 5.41
C GLU A 141 26.54 20.72 5.70
N PHE A 142 25.53 20.56 4.84
CA PHE A 142 24.21 21.13 5.07
C PHE A 142 23.56 20.58 6.33
N ASN A 143 23.53 19.25 6.52
CA ASN A 143 22.89 18.62 7.68
C ASN A 143 23.57 19.00 9.00
N GLN A 144 24.91 19.09 9.02
CA GLN A 144 25.68 19.51 10.18
C GLN A 144 25.43 20.99 10.52
N GLY A 145 25.34 21.85 9.49
CA GLY A 145 25.07 23.28 9.64
C GLY A 145 23.60 23.62 9.89
N LEU A 146 22.67 22.72 9.57
CA LEU A 146 21.23 23.00 9.54
C LEU A 146 20.70 23.55 10.86
N SER A 147 21.14 23.00 12.00
CA SER A 147 20.75 23.46 13.33
C SER A 147 21.26 24.85 13.70
N SER A 148 22.27 25.36 12.98
CA SER A 148 22.82 26.70 13.15
C SER A 148 22.10 27.74 12.29
N ALA A 149 21.21 27.33 11.38
CA ALA A 149 20.44 28.24 10.56
C ALA A 149 19.39 28.98 11.43
N PRO A 150 19.20 30.29 11.25
CA PRO A 150 18.29 31.08 12.07
C PRO A 150 16.82 30.66 11.96
N ASN A 151 16.43 30.02 10.84
CA ASN A 151 15.09 29.53 10.59
C ASN A 151 14.94 28.02 10.81
N TYR A 152 15.90 27.39 11.50
CA TYR A 152 15.90 25.93 11.71
C TYR A 152 14.66 25.43 12.46
N GLU A 153 14.26 26.12 13.54
CA GLU A 153 13.10 25.71 14.35
C GLU A 153 11.80 25.77 13.54
N ASP A 154 11.61 26.83 12.75
CA ASP A 154 10.43 26.99 11.88
C ASP A 154 10.42 25.92 10.77
N LEU A 155 11.57 25.68 10.13
CA LEU A 155 11.72 24.63 9.12
C LEU A 155 11.39 23.25 9.70
N LYS A 156 11.93 22.95 10.90
CA LYS A 156 11.69 21.69 11.60
C LYS A 156 10.22 21.52 11.95
N TYR A 157 9.59 22.55 12.50
CA TYR A 157 8.17 22.56 12.82
C TYR A 157 7.29 22.26 11.58
N LYS A 158 7.55 22.94 10.45
CA LYS A 158 6.83 22.72 9.19
C LYS A 158 7.07 21.32 8.61
N LEU A 159 8.28 20.78 8.74
CA LEU A 159 8.59 19.40 8.34
C LEU A 159 7.84 18.36 9.17
N ASP A 160 7.75 18.56 10.48
CA ASP A 160 7.00 17.68 11.37
C ASP A 160 5.50 17.72 11.05
N MET A 161 4.93 18.91 10.83
CA MET A 161 3.55 19.05 10.36
C MET A 161 3.31 18.35 9.01
N LEU A 162 4.21 18.52 8.06
CA LEU A 162 4.10 17.89 6.74
C LEU A 162 4.13 16.36 6.84
N LYS A 163 4.96 15.83 7.74
CA LYS A 163 5.05 14.40 8.03
C LYS A 163 3.76 13.87 8.66
N GLU A 164 3.14 14.60 9.58
CA GLU A 164 1.83 14.23 10.16
C GLU A 164 0.72 14.21 9.10
N LEU A 165 0.60 15.28 8.31
CA LEU A 165 -0.42 15.36 7.26
C LEU A 165 -0.24 14.29 6.18
N SER A 166 1.00 14.00 5.78
CA SER A 166 1.29 12.95 4.80
C SER A 166 0.87 11.57 5.32
N LYS A 167 1.13 11.24 6.59
CA LYS A 167 0.64 10.00 7.21
C LYS A 167 -0.88 9.93 7.24
N ALA A 168 -1.55 11.05 7.54
CA ALA A 168 -3.01 11.11 7.54
C ALA A 168 -3.58 10.91 6.13
N TYR A 169 -2.92 11.47 5.11
CA TYR A 169 -3.27 11.28 3.71
C TYR A 169 -3.16 9.80 3.30
N ASP A 170 -2.03 9.15 3.59
CA ASP A 170 -1.82 7.73 3.27
C ASP A 170 -2.88 6.84 3.94
N LEU A 171 -3.25 7.15 5.18
CA LEU A 171 -4.28 6.42 5.93
C LEU A 171 -5.67 6.65 5.33
N ALA A 172 -6.00 7.89 4.97
CA ALA A 172 -7.26 8.22 4.31
C ALA A 172 -7.38 7.52 2.95
N GLU A 173 -6.31 7.50 2.16
CA GLU A 173 -6.27 6.83 0.86
C GLU A 173 -6.44 5.31 1.01
N LYS A 174 -5.75 4.70 1.98
CA LYS A 174 -5.93 3.26 2.30
C LYS A 174 -7.36 2.95 2.73
N ASN A 175 -7.95 3.77 3.60
CA ASN A 175 -9.33 3.59 4.05
C ASN A 175 -10.33 3.70 2.89
N LYS A 176 -10.12 4.66 1.98
CA LYS A 176 -10.94 4.80 0.77
C LYS A 176 -10.85 3.56 -0.13
N LYS A 177 -9.65 3.04 -0.34
CA LYS A 177 -9.44 1.79 -1.11
C LYS A 177 -10.13 0.60 -0.42
N ALA A 178 -9.98 0.47 0.89
CA ALA A 178 -10.63 -0.57 1.68
C ALA A 178 -12.17 -0.47 1.64
N ALA A 179 -12.73 0.75 1.72
CA ALA A 179 -14.16 0.97 1.61
C ALA A 179 -14.70 0.57 0.23
N LYS A 180 -14.00 0.92 -0.85
CA LYS A 180 -14.34 0.49 -2.21
C LYS A 180 -14.28 -1.02 -2.36
N LEU A 181 -13.21 -1.65 -1.87
CA LEU A 181 -13.07 -3.10 -1.89
C LEU A 181 -14.19 -3.79 -1.12
N LYS A 182 -14.55 -3.29 0.07
CA LYS A 182 -15.67 -3.80 0.86
C LYS A 182 -17.00 -3.71 0.11
N GLN A 183 -17.26 -2.60 -0.60
CA GLN A 183 -18.45 -2.45 -1.44
C GLN A 183 -18.45 -3.44 -2.61
N GLU A 184 -17.31 -3.62 -3.28
CA GLU A 184 -17.16 -4.54 -4.40
C GLU A 184 -17.34 -6.00 -3.98
N VAL A 185 -16.73 -6.40 -2.86
CA VAL A 185 -16.93 -7.70 -2.24
C VAL A 185 -18.41 -7.90 -1.90
N ASN A 186 -19.04 -6.97 -1.17
CA ASN A 186 -20.45 -7.09 -0.81
C ASN A 186 -21.36 -7.22 -2.05
N LYS A 187 -21.09 -6.45 -3.11
CA LYS A 187 -21.82 -6.53 -4.36
C LYS A 187 -21.69 -7.92 -4.99
N LYS A 188 -20.48 -8.46 -5.05
CA LYS A 188 -20.22 -9.80 -5.59
C LYS A 188 -20.87 -10.91 -4.76
N PHE A 189 -20.91 -10.75 -3.45
CA PHE A 189 -21.62 -11.68 -2.57
C PHE A 189 -23.13 -11.66 -2.83
N SER A 190 -23.73 -10.47 -2.99
CA SER A 190 -25.14 -10.35 -3.40
C SER A 190 -25.38 -10.98 -4.78
N GLU A 191 -24.50 -10.74 -5.76
CA GLU A 191 -24.60 -11.35 -7.09
C GLU A 191 -24.63 -12.89 -7.03
N ILE A 192 -23.85 -13.54 -6.16
CA ILE A 192 -23.89 -15.00 -5.94
C ILE A 192 -25.23 -15.41 -5.32
N MET A 193 -25.66 -14.74 -4.26
CA MET A 193 -26.90 -15.09 -3.55
C MET A 193 -28.17 -14.87 -4.39
N ASP A 194 -28.13 -13.93 -5.34
CA ASP A 194 -29.23 -13.61 -6.24
C ASP A 194 -29.29 -14.52 -7.48
N ARG A 195 -28.30 -15.42 -7.66
CA ARG A 195 -28.36 -16.42 -8.74
C ARG A 195 -29.50 -17.40 -8.50
N GLU A 196 -30.32 -17.61 -9.52
CA GLU A 196 -31.52 -18.46 -9.43
C GLU A 196 -31.19 -19.87 -8.95
N ASP A 197 -30.12 -20.49 -9.44
CA ASP A 197 -29.74 -21.86 -9.08
C ASP A 197 -29.34 -22.00 -7.60
N ILE A 198 -28.70 -20.98 -7.03
CA ILE A 198 -28.32 -20.96 -5.61
C ILE A 198 -29.53 -20.63 -4.75
N LYS A 199 -30.31 -19.63 -5.16
CA LYS A 199 -31.51 -19.20 -4.45
C LYS A 199 -32.53 -20.32 -4.33
N GLU A 200 -32.79 -21.05 -5.42
CA GLU A 200 -33.66 -22.22 -5.43
C GLU A 200 -33.15 -23.31 -4.46
N LYS A 201 -31.83 -23.62 -4.48
CA LYS A 201 -31.23 -24.61 -3.56
C LYS A 201 -31.37 -24.18 -2.10
N VAL A 202 -31.14 -22.91 -1.79
CA VAL A 202 -31.26 -22.36 -0.43
C VAL A 202 -32.72 -22.36 0.03
N GLU A 203 -33.67 -21.96 -0.81
CA GLU A 203 -35.09 -21.96 -0.49
C GLU A 203 -35.65 -23.38 -0.31
N ALA A 204 -35.26 -24.32 -1.18
CA ALA A 204 -35.64 -25.72 -1.07
C ALA A 204 -35.12 -26.34 0.24
N LEU A 205 -33.84 -26.11 0.57
CA LEU A 205 -33.24 -26.62 1.80
C LEU A 205 -33.88 -25.97 3.04
N LYS A 206 -34.19 -24.67 2.97
CA LYS A 206 -34.90 -23.97 4.05
C LYS A 206 -36.28 -24.57 4.30
N ALA A 207 -37.03 -24.87 3.24
CA ALA A 207 -38.33 -25.54 3.35
C ALA A 207 -38.18 -26.97 3.94
N GLU A 208 -37.16 -27.72 3.54
CA GLU A 208 -36.88 -29.05 4.10
C GLU A 208 -36.56 -29.00 5.60
N VAL A 209 -35.80 -27.99 6.04
CA VAL A 209 -35.53 -27.70 7.46
C VAL A 209 -36.80 -27.30 8.20
N GLU A 210 -37.63 -26.42 7.66
CA GLU A 210 -38.90 -26.03 8.30
C GLU A 210 -39.87 -27.21 8.43
N ASN A 211 -39.94 -28.07 7.41
CA ASN A 211 -40.78 -29.27 7.39
C ASN A 211 -40.31 -30.36 8.37
N SER A 212 -39.03 -30.35 8.76
CA SER A 212 -38.52 -31.29 9.76
C SER A 212 -39.12 -31.04 11.16
N GLY A 213 -39.67 -29.84 11.41
CA GLY A 213 -40.29 -29.47 12.69
C GLY A 213 -39.30 -29.31 13.84
N VAL A 214 -37.99 -29.39 13.56
CA VAL A 214 -36.93 -29.34 14.56
C VAL A 214 -36.31 -27.95 14.61
N SER A 215 -36.09 -27.45 15.83
CA SER A 215 -35.63 -26.07 16.07
C SER A 215 -34.11 -25.93 16.18
N ASN A 216 -33.36 -27.03 16.32
CA ASN A 216 -31.90 -27.02 16.42
C ASN A 216 -31.26 -27.91 15.35
N PHE A 217 -30.09 -27.47 14.85
CA PHE A 217 -29.29 -28.22 13.87
C PHE A 217 -28.89 -29.62 14.35
N ASN A 218 -28.60 -29.80 15.65
CA ASN A 218 -28.16 -31.08 16.20
C ASN A 218 -29.24 -32.16 16.17
N ASP A 219 -30.50 -31.73 16.17
CA ASP A 219 -31.67 -32.59 16.24
C ASP A 219 -32.21 -32.94 14.83
N LEU A 220 -31.60 -32.39 13.76
CA LEU A 220 -31.89 -32.75 12.37
C LEU A 220 -31.38 -34.16 12.05
N ASP A 221 -32.01 -34.82 11.08
CA ASP A 221 -31.52 -36.09 10.56
C ASP A 221 -30.16 -35.93 9.85
N ASP A 222 -29.37 -36.99 9.85
CA ASP A 222 -28.00 -36.95 9.32
C ASP A 222 -27.95 -36.65 7.82
N ASN A 223 -29.01 -36.99 7.07
CA ASN A 223 -29.10 -36.70 5.65
C ASN A 223 -29.33 -35.20 5.40
N LEU A 224 -30.24 -34.56 6.13
CA LEU A 224 -30.47 -33.11 6.06
C LEU A 224 -29.26 -32.32 6.56
N LYS A 225 -28.58 -32.78 7.63
CA LYS A 225 -27.28 -32.21 8.05
C LYS A 225 -26.24 -32.30 6.94
N GLY A 226 -26.16 -33.45 6.26
CA GLY A 226 -25.27 -33.66 5.12
C GLY A 226 -25.51 -32.64 4.01
N LYS A 227 -26.77 -32.48 3.58
CA LYS A 227 -27.16 -31.48 2.56
C LYS A 227 -26.80 -30.05 2.96
N ILE A 228 -26.99 -29.66 4.21
CA ILE A 228 -26.60 -28.34 4.73
C ILE A 228 -25.09 -28.13 4.65
N VAL A 229 -24.30 -29.13 5.04
CA VAL A 229 -22.84 -29.07 4.99
C VAL A 229 -22.35 -29.02 3.53
N GLU A 230 -22.97 -29.77 2.62
CA GLU A 230 -22.63 -29.79 1.20
C GLU A 230 -22.91 -28.44 0.54
N LEU A 231 -24.13 -27.90 0.71
CA LEU A 231 -24.48 -26.58 0.16
C LEU A 231 -23.57 -25.47 0.72
N ARG A 232 -23.19 -25.55 2.00
CA ARG A 232 -22.24 -24.61 2.60
C ARG A 232 -20.87 -24.67 1.93
N LYS A 233 -20.36 -25.87 1.66
CA LYS A 233 -19.07 -26.05 0.98
C LYS A 233 -19.13 -25.51 -0.45
N ASP A 234 -20.19 -25.80 -1.19
CA ASP A 234 -20.39 -25.29 -2.55
C ASP A 234 -20.38 -23.76 -2.58
N LEU A 235 -21.14 -23.12 -1.68
CA LEU A 235 -21.14 -21.67 -1.52
C LEU A 235 -19.76 -21.13 -1.15
N GLU A 236 -19.06 -21.79 -0.23
CA GLU A 236 -17.71 -21.40 0.19
C GLU A 236 -16.73 -21.44 -0.98
N PHE A 237 -16.77 -22.47 -1.84
CA PHE A 237 -15.96 -22.52 -3.06
C PHE A 237 -16.28 -21.38 -4.03
N GLU A 238 -17.56 -21.09 -4.26
CA GLU A 238 -17.96 -19.98 -5.13
C GLU A 238 -17.47 -18.63 -4.59
N PHE A 239 -17.61 -18.39 -3.28
CA PHE A 239 -17.12 -17.16 -2.66
C PHE A 239 -15.59 -17.05 -2.74
N ILE A 240 -14.87 -18.15 -2.56
CA ILE A 240 -13.40 -18.18 -2.68
C ILE A 240 -12.96 -17.83 -4.11
N ASP A 241 -13.58 -18.42 -5.12
CA ASP A 241 -13.23 -18.16 -6.51
C ASP A 241 -13.51 -16.70 -6.89
N VAL A 242 -14.60 -16.13 -6.39
CA VAL A 242 -14.90 -14.71 -6.55
C VAL A 242 -13.89 -13.81 -5.83
N LEU A 243 -13.51 -14.13 -4.59
CA LEU A 243 -12.48 -13.38 -3.88
C LEU A 243 -11.12 -13.44 -4.61
N LYS A 244 -10.73 -14.61 -5.12
CA LYS A 244 -9.54 -14.78 -5.97
C LYS A 244 -9.63 -13.95 -7.25
N SER A 245 -10.81 -13.87 -7.87
CA SER A 245 -11.04 -13.05 -9.08
C SER A 245 -10.85 -11.54 -8.81
N LEU A 246 -11.07 -11.10 -7.56
CA LEU A 246 -10.78 -9.74 -7.10
C LEU A 246 -9.30 -9.53 -6.71
N GLY A 247 -8.45 -10.53 -6.92
CA GLY A 247 -7.04 -10.51 -6.54
C GLY A 247 -6.82 -10.61 -5.03
N LEU A 248 -7.81 -11.06 -4.27
CA LEU A 248 -7.68 -11.34 -2.85
C LEU A 248 -7.22 -12.78 -2.65
N ASP A 249 -6.12 -12.95 -1.93
CA ASP A 249 -5.67 -14.27 -1.54
C ASP A 249 -6.48 -14.75 -0.33
N VAL A 250 -7.06 -15.93 -0.44
CA VAL A 250 -7.91 -16.50 0.61
C VAL A 250 -7.17 -17.68 1.21
N GLU A 251 -6.54 -17.42 2.34
CA GLU A 251 -5.95 -18.47 3.14
C GLU A 251 -7.07 -19.19 3.90
N LEU A 252 -7.44 -20.37 3.42
CA LEU A 252 -8.33 -21.27 4.12
C LEU A 252 -7.66 -21.70 5.42
N LYS A 253 -7.95 -20.99 6.51
CA LYS A 253 -7.78 -21.52 7.86
C LYS A 253 -8.87 -22.56 8.07
N SER A 254 -8.77 -23.69 7.36
CA SER A 254 -9.42 -24.90 7.83
C SER A 254 -8.85 -25.13 9.22
N LYS A 255 -9.67 -24.93 10.27
CA LYS A 255 -9.47 -25.77 11.46
C LYS A 255 -9.42 -27.18 10.89
N PRO A 256 -8.29 -27.89 10.99
CA PRO A 256 -8.23 -29.20 10.40
C PRO A 256 -9.37 -29.97 11.06
N VAL A 257 -10.21 -30.56 10.23
CA VAL A 257 -10.79 -31.82 10.65
C VAL A 257 -9.56 -32.69 10.93
N GLU A 258 -9.22 -32.78 12.21
CA GLU A 258 -8.05 -33.43 12.79
C GLU A 258 -8.19 -34.95 12.71
N GLN A 259 -8.66 -35.45 11.57
CA GLN A 259 -8.84 -36.87 11.33
C GLN A 259 -8.03 -37.29 10.11
N THR A 260 -7.17 -38.27 10.39
CA THR A 260 -6.59 -39.30 9.53
C THR A 260 -5.33 -38.98 8.69
N LEU A 261 -4.36 -38.24 9.23
CA LEU A 261 -2.96 -38.50 8.89
C LEU A 261 -2.20 -38.95 10.14
N PRO A 262 -1.52 -40.12 10.13
CA PRO A 262 -0.64 -40.51 11.22
C PRO A 262 0.41 -39.41 11.45
N SER A 263 0.72 -39.08 12.71
CA SER A 263 1.68 -38.02 13.04
C SER A 263 3.03 -38.21 12.35
N GLU A 264 3.41 -39.45 12.11
CA GLU A 264 4.66 -39.85 11.45
C GLU A 264 4.70 -39.58 9.95
N VAL A 265 3.55 -39.51 9.27
CA VAL A 265 3.48 -39.08 7.87
C VAL A 265 3.59 -37.55 7.79
N LYS A 266 2.99 -36.85 8.77
CA LYS A 266 3.04 -35.39 8.86
C LYS A 266 4.47 -34.88 9.08
N THR A 267 5.20 -35.47 10.02
CA THR A 267 6.61 -35.09 10.28
C THR A 267 7.48 -35.28 9.05
N LYS A 268 7.31 -36.39 8.32
CA LYS A 268 8.09 -36.63 7.09
C LYS A 268 7.76 -35.67 5.94
N ILE A 269 6.52 -35.18 5.87
CA ILE A 269 6.13 -34.14 4.89
C ILE A 269 6.80 -32.81 5.25
N GLU A 270 6.80 -32.45 6.54
CA GLU A 270 7.49 -31.25 7.03
C GLU A 270 9.00 -31.32 6.77
N GLU A 271 9.65 -32.45 7.10
CA GLU A 271 11.07 -32.70 6.83
C GLU A 271 11.42 -32.60 5.33
N LEU A 272 10.60 -33.20 4.44
CA LEU A 272 10.84 -33.10 3.00
C LEU A 272 10.71 -31.64 2.51
N ASN A 273 9.77 -30.88 3.07
CA ASN A 273 9.57 -29.49 2.69
C ASN A 273 10.74 -28.60 3.15
N GLU A 274 11.27 -28.83 4.35
CA GLU A 274 12.50 -28.19 4.83
C GLU A 274 13.69 -28.53 3.91
N GLU A 275 13.87 -29.81 3.55
CA GLU A 275 14.97 -30.24 2.66
C GLU A 275 14.88 -29.63 1.25
N ILE A 276 13.65 -29.48 0.71
CA ILE A 276 13.40 -28.78 -0.56
C ILE A 276 13.84 -27.31 -0.45
N ASN A 277 13.43 -26.62 0.63
CA ASN A 277 13.74 -25.21 0.84
C ASN A 277 15.26 -25.00 1.01
N ASP A 278 15.91 -25.81 1.85
CA ASP A 278 17.36 -25.76 2.07
C ASP A 278 18.12 -25.98 0.76
N ARG A 279 17.67 -26.91 -0.08
CA ARG A 279 18.29 -27.17 -1.38
C ARG A 279 18.15 -25.98 -2.33
N ILE A 280 16.96 -25.37 -2.40
CA ILE A 280 16.72 -24.18 -3.22
C ILE A 280 17.57 -23.01 -2.72
N GLU A 281 17.63 -22.79 -1.41
CA GLU A 281 18.42 -21.73 -0.81
C GLU A 281 19.92 -21.90 -1.08
N ASN A 282 20.46 -23.11 -0.93
CA ASN A 282 21.85 -23.42 -1.25
C ASN A 282 22.18 -23.16 -2.73
N VAL A 283 21.26 -23.47 -3.63
CA VAL A 283 21.43 -23.26 -5.08
C VAL A 283 21.38 -21.77 -5.42
N ILE A 284 20.50 -21.00 -4.78
CA ILE A 284 20.43 -19.54 -4.93
C ILE A 284 21.70 -18.87 -4.40
N ASN A 285 22.26 -19.39 -3.31
CA ASN A 285 23.50 -18.88 -2.71
C ASN A 285 24.78 -19.35 -3.43
N SER A 286 24.66 -20.23 -4.42
CA SER A 286 25.79 -20.61 -5.29
C SER A 286 26.24 -19.41 -6.12
N SER A 287 27.56 -19.28 -6.34
CA SER A 287 28.13 -18.13 -7.06
C SER A 287 27.54 -17.97 -8.47
N ASP A 288 27.30 -19.06 -9.19
CA ASP A 288 26.75 -19.01 -10.55
C ASP A 288 25.31 -18.45 -10.60
N LEU A 289 24.43 -18.89 -9.69
CA LEU A 289 23.05 -18.43 -9.71
C LEU A 289 22.91 -17.03 -9.09
N LYS A 290 23.70 -16.74 -8.06
CA LYS A 290 23.78 -15.42 -7.43
C LYS A 290 24.16 -14.34 -8.45
N ASP A 291 25.19 -14.58 -9.24
CA ASP A 291 25.65 -13.65 -10.28
C ASP A 291 24.56 -13.45 -11.36
N LYS A 292 23.87 -14.52 -11.77
CA LYS A 292 22.74 -14.44 -12.72
C LYS A 292 21.55 -13.64 -12.16
N ILE A 293 21.24 -13.78 -10.88
CA ILE A 293 20.19 -13.02 -10.20
C ILE A 293 20.57 -11.53 -10.10
N GLU A 294 21.83 -11.22 -9.81
CA GLU A 294 22.33 -9.83 -9.82
C GLU A 294 22.28 -9.21 -11.22
N LEU A 295 22.67 -9.96 -12.25
CA LEU A 295 22.55 -9.57 -13.66
C LEU A 295 21.08 -9.30 -14.05
N LEU A 296 20.14 -10.15 -13.64
CA LEU A 296 18.72 -9.96 -13.88
C LEU A 296 18.21 -8.66 -13.22
N LYS A 297 18.58 -8.42 -11.96
CA LYS A 297 18.21 -7.17 -11.26
C LYS A 297 18.73 -5.93 -11.99
N LEU A 298 19.96 -5.98 -12.50
CA LEU A 298 20.55 -4.88 -13.27
C LEU A 298 19.83 -4.67 -14.61
N GLU A 299 19.50 -5.73 -15.34
CA GLU A 299 18.83 -5.61 -16.63
C GLU A 299 17.38 -5.11 -16.48
N VAL A 300 16.66 -5.55 -15.45
CA VAL A 300 15.33 -5.03 -15.10
C VAL A 300 15.40 -3.54 -14.71
N ALA A 301 16.42 -3.13 -13.94
CA ALA A 301 16.62 -1.73 -13.59
C ALA A 301 16.93 -0.85 -14.81
N LYS A 302 17.72 -1.36 -15.77
CA LYS A 302 18.01 -0.67 -17.04
C LYS A 302 16.79 -0.58 -17.95
N ALA A 303 15.98 -1.63 -18.01
CA ALA A 303 14.77 -1.73 -18.84
C ALA A 303 13.69 -0.68 -18.49
N GLY A 304 13.63 -0.25 -17.23
CA GLY A 304 12.64 0.72 -16.77
C GLY A 304 11.19 0.25 -17.00
N LYS A 305 10.26 1.19 -17.16
CA LYS A 305 8.82 0.90 -17.34
C LYS A 305 8.44 0.47 -18.76
N THR A 306 9.26 0.78 -19.76
CA THR A 306 9.05 0.44 -21.17
C THR A 306 10.32 -0.16 -21.77
N PRO A 307 10.61 -1.45 -21.49
CA PRO A 307 11.76 -2.13 -22.08
C PRO A 307 11.62 -2.27 -23.59
N ASP A 308 12.72 -2.06 -24.31
CA ASP A 308 12.83 -2.40 -25.71
C ASP A 308 12.79 -3.94 -25.90
N LEU A 309 12.55 -4.39 -27.14
CA LEU A 309 12.39 -5.82 -27.44
C LEU A 309 13.65 -6.62 -27.09
N ALA A 310 14.83 -5.99 -27.20
CA ALA A 310 16.10 -6.60 -26.84
C ALA A 310 16.22 -6.83 -25.33
N ALA A 311 15.89 -5.85 -24.49
CA ALA A 311 15.89 -6.00 -23.04
C ALA A 311 14.85 -7.03 -22.59
N LYS A 312 13.65 -7.04 -23.18
CA LYS A 312 12.64 -8.08 -22.88
C LYS A 312 13.18 -9.49 -23.12
N ASN A 313 13.81 -9.72 -24.27
CA ASN A 313 14.35 -11.03 -24.61
C ASN A 313 15.49 -11.44 -23.66
N ARG A 314 16.36 -10.51 -23.24
CA ARG A 314 17.43 -10.79 -22.27
C ARG A 314 16.89 -11.10 -20.87
N ILE A 315 15.89 -10.36 -20.41
CA ILE A 315 15.24 -10.60 -19.11
C ILE A 315 14.61 -12.00 -19.11
N VAL A 316 13.83 -12.34 -20.14
CA VAL A 316 13.19 -13.66 -20.27
C VAL A 316 14.24 -14.78 -20.32
N ALA A 317 15.34 -14.59 -21.07
CA ALA A 317 16.41 -15.58 -21.14
C ALA A 317 17.09 -15.81 -19.77
N LEU A 318 17.36 -14.73 -19.02
CA LEU A 318 17.94 -14.82 -17.67
C LEU A 318 16.98 -15.49 -16.68
N GLU A 319 15.69 -15.13 -16.71
CA GLU A 319 14.66 -15.80 -15.89
C GLU A 319 14.58 -17.30 -16.19
N GLN A 320 14.62 -17.67 -17.48
CA GLN A 320 14.58 -19.06 -17.89
C GLN A 320 15.82 -19.83 -17.45
N GLN A 321 17.02 -19.25 -17.57
CA GLN A 321 18.25 -19.86 -17.08
C GLN A 321 18.22 -20.07 -15.57
N ILE A 322 17.74 -19.08 -14.81
CA ILE A 322 17.63 -19.19 -13.35
C ILE A 322 16.67 -20.33 -12.98
N ARG A 323 15.49 -20.39 -13.63
CA ARG A 323 14.52 -21.47 -13.42
C ARG A 323 15.08 -22.85 -13.76
N GLN A 324 15.81 -22.97 -14.87
CA GLN A 324 16.43 -24.23 -15.29
C GLN A 324 17.51 -24.69 -14.30
N SER A 325 18.34 -23.78 -13.81
CA SER A 325 19.35 -24.10 -12.80
C SER A 325 18.73 -24.61 -11.49
N ILE A 326 17.64 -23.98 -11.03
CA ILE A 326 16.91 -24.43 -9.83
C ILE A 326 16.24 -25.79 -10.09
N ALA A 327 15.55 -25.95 -11.22
CA ALA A 327 14.89 -27.21 -11.59
C ALA A 327 15.89 -28.37 -11.68
N ALA A 328 17.02 -28.19 -12.36
CA ALA A 328 18.07 -29.20 -12.46
C ALA A 328 18.68 -29.54 -11.09
N ALA A 329 18.81 -28.56 -10.19
CA ALA A 329 19.35 -28.80 -8.85
C ALA A 329 18.39 -29.57 -7.93
N VAL A 330 17.08 -29.40 -8.12
CA VAL A 330 16.03 -30.18 -7.46
C VAL A 330 15.90 -31.57 -8.09
N GLU A 331 15.96 -31.69 -9.41
CA GLU A 331 15.87 -32.98 -10.12
C GLU A 331 17.08 -33.88 -9.93
N SER A 332 18.28 -33.29 -9.78
CA SER A 332 19.52 -34.02 -9.49
C SER A 332 19.62 -34.52 -8.04
N SER A 333 18.66 -34.15 -7.19
CA SER A 333 18.58 -34.60 -5.81
C SER A 333 17.65 -35.81 -5.69
N ASN A 334 17.78 -36.57 -4.59
CA ASN A 334 16.83 -37.64 -4.27
C ASN A 334 15.48 -37.11 -3.74
N LEU A 335 15.20 -35.81 -3.82
CA LEU A 335 13.93 -35.22 -3.36
C LEU A 335 12.73 -35.79 -4.12
N LYS A 336 12.88 -36.03 -5.43
CA LYS A 336 11.82 -36.65 -6.26
C LYS A 336 11.51 -38.08 -5.82
N GLU A 337 12.54 -38.85 -5.49
CA GLU A 337 12.38 -40.21 -4.98
C GLU A 337 11.73 -40.23 -3.59
N LYS A 338 12.13 -39.31 -2.70
CA LYS A 338 11.51 -39.12 -1.38
C LYS A 338 10.04 -38.73 -1.49
N HIS A 339 9.69 -37.85 -2.43
CA HIS A 339 8.30 -37.47 -2.70
C HIS A 339 7.46 -38.67 -3.17
N GLU A 340 7.94 -39.45 -4.13
CA GLU A 340 7.22 -40.65 -4.60
C GLU A 340 7.09 -41.71 -3.49
N LYS A 341 8.12 -41.86 -2.64
CA LYS A 341 8.05 -42.74 -1.47
C LYS A 341 7.01 -42.28 -0.45
N LEU A 342 6.94 -40.98 -0.14
CA LEU A 342 5.93 -40.43 0.75
C LEU A 342 4.52 -40.54 0.18
N LYS A 343 4.37 -40.33 -1.13
CA LYS A 343 3.10 -40.53 -1.83
C LYS A 343 2.61 -41.98 -1.70
N ALA A 344 3.51 -42.96 -1.85
CA ALA A 344 3.19 -44.38 -1.65
C ALA A 344 2.86 -44.71 -0.18
N GLU A 345 3.59 -44.14 0.79
CA GLU A 345 3.29 -44.30 2.22
C GLU A 345 1.92 -43.70 2.59
N LEU A 346 1.55 -42.57 1.99
CA LEU A 346 0.26 -41.92 2.19
C LEU A 346 -0.88 -42.75 1.60
N SER A 347 -0.72 -43.29 0.38
CA SER A 347 -1.68 -44.23 -0.20
C SER A 347 -1.87 -45.49 0.66
N LYS A 348 -0.78 -46.07 1.16
CA LYS A 348 -0.82 -47.26 2.03
C LYS A 348 -1.48 -46.98 3.38
N SER A 349 -1.25 -45.80 3.96
CA SER A 349 -1.88 -45.39 5.22
C SER A 349 -3.38 -45.18 5.08
N VAL A 350 -3.85 -44.66 3.94
CA VAL A 350 -5.27 -44.49 3.65
C VAL A 350 -5.94 -45.85 3.46
N GLU A 351 -5.32 -46.78 2.73
CA GLU A 351 -5.82 -48.16 2.53
C GLU A 351 -5.87 -48.97 3.84
N SER A 352 -4.88 -48.82 4.72
CA SER A 352 -4.85 -49.52 6.02
C SER A 352 -5.91 -49.02 7.01
N SER A 353 -6.49 -47.84 6.78
CA SER A 353 -7.54 -47.25 7.63
C SER A 353 -8.96 -47.60 7.17
N GLY A 354 -9.12 -48.16 5.97
CA GLY A 354 -10.41 -48.56 5.38
C GLY A 354 -10.84 -50.01 5.67
N GLY A 355 -10.16 -50.71 6.58
CA GLY A 355 -10.39 -52.13 6.88
C GLY A 355 -10.83 -52.40 8.31
N LEU A 356 -11.90 -51.77 8.79
CA LEU A 356 -12.57 -52.14 10.04
C LEU A 356 -14.08 -52.08 9.83
N ASP A 357 -14.61 -53.07 9.13
CA ASP A 357 -16.02 -53.45 9.26
C ASP A 357 -16.12 -54.98 9.22
N GLY A 358 -16.58 -55.57 10.33
CA GLY A 358 -16.85 -57.00 10.41
C GLY A 358 -16.47 -57.70 11.72
N SER A 359 -17.08 -57.32 12.86
CA SER A 359 -17.41 -58.33 13.87
C SER A 359 -18.58 -57.90 14.76
N LEU A 360 -19.79 -58.20 14.27
CA LEU A 360 -20.96 -58.39 15.10
C LEU A 360 -20.74 -59.62 15.99
N LYS A 361 -20.75 -59.42 17.31
CA LYS A 361 -21.17 -60.44 18.27
C LYS A 361 -22.20 -59.84 19.21
N THR A 362 -23.46 -60.10 18.90
CA THR A 362 -24.58 -60.09 19.85
C THR A 362 -24.52 -61.36 20.69
N GLU A 363 -24.55 -61.23 22.02
CA GLU A 363 -25.44 -61.98 22.94
C GLU A 363 -25.23 -61.52 24.40
N ASN A 364 -26.31 -60.97 24.98
CA ASN A 364 -26.57 -60.75 26.43
C ASN A 364 -26.86 -62.10 27.14
N PRO A 365 -27.23 -62.23 28.45
CA PRO A 365 -27.58 -61.23 29.49
C PRO A 365 -27.06 -61.52 30.94
N ASN A 366 -27.17 -60.56 31.86
CA ASN A 366 -27.94 -60.64 33.13
C ASN A 366 -27.46 -59.66 34.23
N GLU A 367 -28.46 -58.99 34.85
CA GLU A 367 -28.65 -58.69 36.29
C GLU A 367 -27.51 -57.96 37.04
N ASP A 368 -27.69 -56.93 37.85
CA ASP A 368 -28.79 -56.24 38.55
C ASP A 368 -28.12 -54.92 39.04
N SER A 369 -28.72 -53.74 39.15
CA SER A 369 -29.70 -53.36 40.17
C SER A 369 -29.87 -51.83 40.16
N PHE A 370 -31.13 -51.38 40.17
CA PHE A 370 -31.76 -50.32 41.01
C PHE A 370 -30.98 -49.03 41.39
N SER A 371 -31.54 -47.82 41.42
CA SER A 371 -32.90 -47.29 41.26
C SER A 371 -32.85 -45.76 41.17
N PHE A 372 -33.81 -45.16 40.49
CA PHE A 372 -34.16 -43.74 40.52
C PHE A 372 -34.62 -43.30 41.93
N ASP A 373 -34.37 -42.03 42.28
CA ASP A 373 -35.34 -41.29 43.08
C ASP A 373 -35.38 -39.80 42.68
N GLU A 374 -36.60 -39.36 42.42
CA GLU A 374 -37.03 -38.02 42.01
C GLU A 374 -37.74 -37.38 43.21
N ALA A 375 -37.32 -36.20 43.67
CA ALA A 375 -38.21 -35.28 44.38
C ALA A 375 -37.69 -33.84 44.45
N ARG A 376 -38.49 -32.94 43.89
CA ARG A 376 -38.53 -31.49 44.13
C ARG A 376 -38.66 -31.15 45.62
N VAL A 377 -37.97 -30.11 46.10
CA VAL A 377 -38.52 -29.13 47.07
C VAL A 377 -37.93 -27.73 46.83
N VAL A 378 -38.83 -26.76 46.88
CA VAL A 378 -38.71 -25.29 46.82
C VAL A 378 -37.96 -24.70 48.03
N GLY A 379 -37.22 -23.60 47.85
CA GLY A 379 -36.80 -22.77 48.98
C GLY A 379 -35.94 -21.56 48.62
N ALA A 380 -36.49 -20.37 48.81
CA ALA A 380 -35.84 -19.07 48.58
C ALA A 380 -34.96 -18.60 49.75
N ASN A 381 -34.00 -17.72 49.43
CA ASN A 381 -33.45 -16.59 50.20
C ASN A 381 -32.38 -16.76 51.30
N ARG A 382 -31.34 -15.89 51.15
CA ARG A 382 -30.51 -15.17 52.16
C ARG A 382 -29.44 -16.02 52.89
N THR A 383 -28.20 -15.58 53.20
CA THR A 383 -27.54 -14.26 53.39
C THR A 383 -26.01 -14.47 53.50
N PHE A 384 -25.25 -13.44 53.11
CA PHE A 384 -23.92 -12.97 53.56
C PHE A 384 -22.82 -13.95 54.03
N GLY A 385 -21.67 -13.81 53.36
CA GLY A 385 -20.30 -14.01 53.85
C GLY A 385 -19.36 -13.22 52.95
#